data_AF-A0A7C5FA85-F1
#
_entry.id   AF-A0A7C5FA85-F1
#
_cell.length_a   1.000
_cell.length_b   1.000
_cell.length_c   1.000
_cell.angle_alpha   90.00
_cell.angle_beta   90.00
_cell.angle_gamma   90.00
#
_symmetry.space_group_name_H-M   'P 1'
#
loop_
_entity.id
_entity.type
_entity.pdbx_description
1 polymer ?
#
loop_
_entity_poly.entity_id
_entity_poly.type
_entity_poly.pdbx_seq_one_letter_code
_entity_poly.pdbx_strand_id
1 'polypeptide(L)'
;MSDGAPIEMFGSFAQALFTLGKISELQGKINNVIRDSKIPWSETRKLLKSTKVSEATNTPLFQYMRMVFEHIGLGTLSISTIDKFKINFIVDNCVICRLFPNVKNNVKNRKTCMITADALSQFFCVDMEIENETSEVRCANNGEGACEFQVKMQPLGCYQIIFDDVSNMLLKLLVERGKDEVGDIEEITGEICREHGLEDEEALFKVRELREYMLLDENYSITNLGETYYKYINSPLVKKEKKIDPPWLNLKIISNNIADSASFASAFSKSASKMKDLEER
;
A
#
# COMPACT_ATOMS: atom_id res chain seq x y z
N MET A 1 -23.09 17.43 0.80
CA MET A 1 -24.19 17.61 -0.17
C MET A 1 -24.42 16.26 -0.81
N SER A 2 -25.66 15.79 -0.80
CA SER A 2 -26.05 14.43 -1.21
C SER A 2 -26.07 14.31 -2.74
N ASP A 3 -24.97 13.86 -3.34
CA ASP A 3 -24.97 13.42 -4.73
C ASP A 3 -25.52 11.98 -4.80
N GLY A 4 -26.84 11.88 -4.65
CA GLY A 4 -27.56 10.67 -5.02
C GLY A 4 -27.43 10.46 -6.53
N ALA A 5 -26.89 9.31 -6.93
CA ALA A 5 -26.82 8.91 -8.33
C ALA A 5 -28.20 9.09 -9.00
N PRO A 6 -28.33 9.94 -10.05
CA PRO A 6 -29.62 10.16 -10.68
C PRO A 6 -30.17 8.85 -11.23
N ILE A 7 -31.48 8.65 -11.05
CA ILE A 7 -32.24 7.44 -11.41
C ILE A 7 -32.01 7.05 -12.89
N GLU A 8 -31.71 8.02 -13.74
CA GLU A 8 -31.34 7.85 -15.16
C GLU A 8 -30.14 6.92 -15.39
N MET A 9 -29.24 6.77 -14.41
CA MET A 9 -28.09 5.87 -14.50
C MET A 9 -28.46 4.38 -14.50
N PHE A 10 -29.60 4.04 -13.91
CA PHE A 10 -30.01 2.66 -13.68
C PHE A 10 -30.99 2.13 -14.75
N GLY A 11 -31.45 2.98 -15.67
CA GLY A 11 -32.41 2.61 -16.71
C GLY A 11 -33.82 2.43 -16.16
N SER A 12 -34.09 1.30 -15.50
CA SER A 12 -35.39 0.99 -14.89
C SER A 12 -35.29 0.89 -13.36
N PHE A 13 -36.42 1.04 -12.65
CA PHE A 13 -36.48 0.89 -11.20
C PHE A 13 -36.05 -0.52 -10.73
N ALA A 14 -36.44 -1.56 -11.46
CA ALA A 14 -36.03 -2.94 -11.16
C ALA A 14 -34.51 -3.12 -11.31
N GLN A 15 -33.91 -2.49 -12.33
CA GLN A 15 -32.47 -2.50 -12.54
C GLN A 15 -31.73 -1.67 -11.48
N ALA A 16 -32.32 -0.57 -11.00
CA ALA A 16 -31.80 0.19 -9.86
C ALA A 16 -31.75 -0.66 -8.58
N LEU A 17 -32.84 -1.35 -8.24
CA LEU A 17 -32.90 -2.25 -7.09
C LEU A 17 -31.90 -3.39 -7.19
N PHE A 18 -31.78 -4.01 -8.37
CA PHE A 18 -30.79 -5.06 -8.61
C PHE A 18 -29.36 -4.56 -8.41
N THR A 19 -29.01 -3.40 -8.98
CA THR A 19 -27.68 -2.81 -8.83
C THR A 19 -27.39 -2.44 -7.37
N LEU A 20 -28.33 -1.83 -6.65
CA LEU A 20 -28.17 -1.51 -5.22
C LEU A 20 -27.99 -2.76 -4.36
N GLY A 21 -28.70 -3.84 -4.67
CA GLY A 21 -28.53 -5.14 -4.02
C GLY A 21 -27.12 -5.70 -4.23
N LYS A 22 -26.60 -5.64 -5.46
CA LYS A 22 -25.22 -6.08 -5.78
C LYS A 22 -24.15 -5.21 -5.14
N ILE A 23 -24.36 -3.90 -5.08
CA ILE A 23 -23.48 -2.98 -4.36
C ILE A 23 -23.41 -3.32 -2.88
N SER A 24 -24.55 -3.54 -2.24
CA SER A 24 -24.61 -3.89 -0.81
C SER A 24 -23.94 -5.24 -0.53
N GLU A 25 -24.14 -6.24 -1.41
CA GLU A 25 -23.47 -7.54 -1.32
C GLU A 25 -21.94 -7.39 -1.37
N LEU A 26 -21.43 -6.59 -2.32
CA LEU A 26 -20.00 -6.33 -2.47
C LEU A 26 -19.42 -5.59 -1.28
N GLN A 27 -20.11 -4.55 -0.78
CA GLN A 27 -19.69 -3.82 0.42
C GLN A 27 -19.64 -4.73 1.65
N GLY A 28 -20.61 -5.63 1.82
CA GLY A 28 -20.59 -6.62 2.90
C GLY A 28 -19.39 -7.56 2.82
N LYS A 29 -19.05 -8.04 1.61
CA LYS A 29 -17.86 -8.86 1.37
C LYS A 29 -16.56 -8.12 1.66
N ILE A 30 -16.43 -6.88 1.21
CA ILE A 30 -15.27 -6.01 1.47
C ILE A 30 -15.07 -5.84 2.97
N ASN A 31 -16.11 -5.41 3.69
CA ASN A 31 -16.02 -5.15 5.13
C ASN A 31 -15.63 -6.42 5.92
N ASN A 32 -16.16 -7.59 5.54
CA ASN A 32 -15.82 -8.85 6.20
C ASN A 32 -14.35 -9.22 5.96
N VAL A 33 -13.88 -9.17 4.72
CA VAL A 33 -12.49 -9.56 4.42
C VAL A 33 -11.51 -8.59 5.06
N ILE A 34 -11.77 -7.28 5.03
CA ILE A 34 -10.89 -6.27 5.64
C ILE A 34 -10.86 -6.40 7.16
N ARG A 35 -12.01 -6.67 7.82
CA ARG A 35 -12.03 -6.90 9.28
C ARG A 35 -11.17 -8.09 9.70
N ASP A 36 -11.20 -9.15 8.90
CA ASP A 36 -10.52 -10.41 9.20
C ASP A 36 -9.08 -10.42 8.62
N SER A 37 -8.74 -9.42 7.81
CA SER A 37 -7.42 -9.17 7.27
C SER A 37 -6.57 -8.42 8.28
N LYS A 38 -5.37 -8.93 8.55
CA LYS A 38 -4.36 -8.23 9.34
C LYS A 38 -3.00 -8.46 8.74
N ILE A 39 -2.33 -7.39 8.33
CA ILE A 39 -1.08 -7.45 7.59
C ILE A 39 0.03 -6.87 8.48
N PRO A 40 1.15 -7.58 8.67
CA PRO A 40 2.24 -7.09 9.48
C PRO A 40 2.94 -5.94 8.74
N TRP A 41 3.43 -4.98 9.52
CA TRP A 41 4.18 -3.86 8.99
C TRP A 41 5.42 -4.27 8.20
N SER A 42 6.04 -5.41 8.52
CA SER A 42 7.15 -5.96 7.75
C SER A 42 6.80 -6.23 6.27
N GLU A 43 5.56 -6.63 5.97
CA GLU A 43 5.13 -6.87 4.59
C GLU A 43 4.64 -5.58 3.93
N THR A 44 3.96 -4.72 4.68
CA THR A 44 3.62 -3.35 4.25
C THR A 44 4.86 -2.56 3.83
N ARG A 45 5.93 -2.64 4.63
CA ARG A 45 7.23 -2.02 4.37
C ARG A 45 7.82 -2.43 3.02
N LYS A 46 7.72 -3.71 2.63
CA LYS A 46 8.22 -4.18 1.33
C LYS A 46 7.49 -3.53 0.16
N LEU A 47 6.17 -3.37 0.26
CA LEU A 47 5.39 -2.68 -0.77
C LEU A 47 5.77 -1.20 -0.82
N LEU A 48 5.86 -0.52 0.34
CA LEU A 48 6.21 0.90 0.42
C LEU A 48 7.64 1.22 -0.03
N LYS A 49 8.59 0.28 0.12
CA LYS A 49 9.98 0.40 -0.35
C LYS A 49 10.18 -0.02 -1.81
N SER A 50 9.16 -0.54 -2.48
CA SER A 50 9.28 -0.94 -3.87
C SER A 50 9.40 0.28 -4.78
N THR A 51 10.44 0.30 -5.63
CA THR A 51 10.68 1.41 -6.57
C THR A 51 10.21 1.09 -7.99
N LYS A 52 9.98 -0.20 -8.26
CA LYS A 52 9.53 -0.70 -9.56
C LYS A 52 8.24 -1.48 -9.41
N VAL A 53 7.41 -1.41 -10.44
CA VAL A 53 6.14 -2.17 -10.52
C VAL A 53 6.39 -3.68 -10.38
N SER A 54 7.48 -4.21 -10.94
CA SER A 54 7.83 -5.63 -10.83
C SER A 54 8.14 -6.06 -9.39
N GLU A 55 8.81 -5.21 -8.61
CA GLU A 55 9.09 -5.45 -7.19
C GLU A 55 7.79 -5.43 -6.39
N ALA A 56 7.00 -4.36 -6.55
CA ALA A 56 5.73 -4.16 -5.87
C ALA A 56 4.75 -5.31 -6.13
N THR A 57 4.68 -5.76 -7.39
CA THR A 57 3.81 -6.85 -7.82
C THR A 57 4.18 -8.17 -7.15
N ASN A 58 5.45 -8.43 -6.85
CA ASN A 58 5.87 -9.68 -6.23
C ASN A 58 5.76 -9.68 -4.69
N THR A 59 5.38 -8.55 -4.08
CA THR A 59 5.21 -8.50 -2.63
C THR A 59 4.04 -9.39 -2.16
N PRO A 60 4.19 -10.12 -1.03
CA PRO A 60 3.10 -10.93 -0.48
C PRO A 60 1.82 -10.12 -0.20
N LEU A 61 1.99 -8.87 0.25
CA LEU A 61 0.88 -7.94 0.45
C LEU A 61 0.09 -7.70 -0.83
N PHE A 62 0.75 -7.31 -1.92
CA PHE A 62 0.05 -7.05 -3.17
C PHE A 62 -0.62 -8.31 -3.74
N GLN A 63 0.04 -9.47 -3.65
CA GLN A 63 -0.54 -10.74 -4.07
C GLN A 63 -1.81 -11.08 -3.28
N TYR A 64 -1.79 -10.83 -1.96
CA TYR A 64 -2.98 -10.98 -1.12
C TYR A 64 -4.09 -10.02 -1.55
N MET A 65 -3.79 -8.72 -1.75
CA MET A 65 -4.77 -7.75 -2.24
C MET A 65 -5.39 -8.20 -3.56
N ARG A 66 -4.59 -8.67 -4.52
CA ARG A 66 -5.08 -9.17 -5.81
C ARG A 66 -6.02 -10.35 -5.63
N MET A 67 -5.64 -11.33 -4.82
CA MET A 67 -6.47 -12.50 -4.50
C MET A 67 -7.80 -12.08 -3.86
N VAL A 68 -7.79 -11.11 -2.94
CA VAL A 68 -9.01 -10.61 -2.31
C VAL A 68 -9.91 -9.90 -3.33
N PHE A 69 -9.36 -9.05 -4.19
CA PHE A 69 -10.14 -8.36 -5.23
C PHE A 69 -10.81 -9.34 -6.19
N GLU A 70 -10.09 -10.41 -6.57
CA GLU A 70 -10.63 -11.50 -7.38
C GLU A 70 -11.72 -12.28 -6.62
N HIS A 71 -11.48 -12.62 -5.35
CA HIS A 71 -12.43 -13.38 -4.52
C HIS A 71 -13.73 -12.63 -4.22
N ILE A 72 -13.65 -11.34 -3.94
CA ILE A 72 -14.82 -10.47 -3.75
C ILE A 72 -15.58 -10.31 -5.07
N GLY A 73 -14.89 -10.42 -6.20
CA GLY A 73 -15.44 -10.25 -7.55
C GLY A 73 -15.43 -8.79 -8.01
N LEU A 74 -14.46 -7.98 -7.56
CA LEU A 74 -14.29 -6.60 -8.04
C LEU A 74 -13.56 -6.54 -9.38
N GLY A 75 -12.75 -7.55 -9.70
CA GLY A 75 -11.95 -7.63 -10.92
C GLY A 75 -10.51 -8.05 -10.62
N THR A 76 -9.66 -8.05 -11.64
CA THR A 76 -8.23 -8.37 -11.48
C THR A 76 -7.46 -7.08 -11.20
N LEU A 77 -6.79 -7.04 -10.05
CA LEU A 77 -5.99 -5.89 -9.62
C LEU A 77 -4.55 -5.99 -10.16
N SER A 78 -4.05 -4.91 -10.75
CA SER A 78 -2.65 -4.75 -11.16
C SER A 78 -2.12 -3.37 -10.74
N ILE A 79 -0.80 -3.21 -10.63
CA ILE A 79 -0.17 -1.90 -10.38
C ILE A 79 0.27 -1.33 -11.73
N SER A 80 -0.14 -0.10 -12.06
CA SER A 80 0.33 0.60 -13.26
C SER A 80 1.58 1.40 -12.98
N THR A 81 1.61 2.12 -11.87
CA THR A 81 2.77 2.92 -11.44
C THR A 81 2.91 2.88 -9.92
N ILE A 82 4.15 2.95 -9.45
CA ILE A 82 4.49 3.11 -8.04
C ILE A 82 5.47 4.25 -7.89
N ASP A 83 5.11 5.21 -7.04
CA ASP A 83 5.91 6.35 -6.64
C ASP A 83 5.92 6.44 -5.10
N LYS A 84 6.77 7.30 -4.55
CA LYS A 84 6.78 7.58 -3.11
C LYS A 84 5.42 8.12 -2.69
N PHE A 85 4.80 7.44 -1.72
CA PHE A 85 3.48 7.77 -1.18
C PHE A 85 2.34 7.75 -2.21
N LYS A 86 2.53 7.13 -3.38
CA LYS A 86 1.50 7.11 -4.41
C LYS A 86 1.56 5.82 -5.22
N ILE A 87 0.44 5.12 -5.32
CA ILE A 87 0.31 3.92 -6.14
C ILE A 87 -0.90 4.07 -7.05
N ASN A 88 -0.71 3.83 -8.34
CA ASN A 88 -1.82 3.71 -9.27
C ASN A 88 -2.09 2.22 -9.53
N PHE A 89 -3.36 1.85 -9.38
CA PHE A 89 -3.86 0.51 -9.61
C PHE A 89 -4.76 0.48 -10.83
N ILE A 90 -4.66 -0.57 -11.62
CA ILE A 90 -5.63 -0.89 -12.68
C ILE A 90 -6.49 -2.04 -12.20
N VAL A 91 -7.80 -1.94 -12.43
CA VAL A 91 -8.75 -3.03 -12.23
C VAL A 91 -9.33 -3.42 -13.58
N ASP A 92 -8.85 -4.55 -14.10
CA ASP A 92 -9.36 -5.13 -15.32
C ASP A 92 -10.72 -5.78 -15.07
N ASN A 93 -11.61 -5.67 -16.06
CA ASN A 93 -12.96 -6.23 -16.00
C ASN A 93 -13.78 -5.78 -14.76
N CYS A 94 -13.59 -4.54 -14.31
CA CYS A 94 -14.26 -4.02 -13.12
C CYS A 94 -15.78 -4.22 -13.18
N VAL A 95 -16.30 -5.01 -12.25
CA VAL A 95 -17.71 -5.43 -12.23
C VAL A 95 -18.63 -4.26 -11.96
N ILE A 96 -18.22 -3.31 -11.11
CA ILE A 96 -19.01 -2.12 -10.80
C ILE A 96 -19.33 -1.33 -12.06
N CYS A 97 -18.35 -1.19 -12.95
CA CYS A 97 -18.53 -0.40 -14.15
C CYS A 97 -19.56 -1.07 -15.11
N ARG A 98 -19.66 -2.41 -15.10
CA ARG A 98 -20.70 -3.14 -15.85
C ARG A 98 -22.11 -2.99 -15.25
N LEU A 99 -22.24 -2.67 -13.97
CA LEU A 99 -23.53 -2.44 -13.32
C LEU A 99 -24.20 -1.12 -13.75
N PHE A 100 -23.46 -0.23 -14.41
CA PHE A 100 -23.92 1.07 -14.90
C PHE A 100 -23.83 1.19 -16.44
N PRO A 101 -24.54 0.34 -17.21
CA PRO A 101 -24.39 0.28 -18.66
C PRO A 101 -24.82 1.57 -19.38
N ASN A 102 -25.76 2.33 -18.79
CA ASN A 102 -26.34 3.53 -19.40
C ASN A 102 -25.46 4.79 -19.24
N VAL A 103 -24.44 4.73 -18.39
CA VAL A 103 -23.49 5.85 -18.22
C VAL A 103 -22.63 6.04 -19.47
N LYS A 104 -22.36 4.95 -20.21
CA LYS A 104 -21.58 4.99 -21.46
C LYS A 104 -22.15 5.92 -22.54
N ASN A 105 -23.47 6.13 -22.55
CA ASN A 105 -24.15 6.81 -23.66
C ASN A 105 -24.57 8.25 -23.35
N ASN A 106 -24.75 8.62 -22.08
CA ASN A 106 -25.47 9.86 -21.74
C ASN A 106 -24.70 10.89 -20.91
N VAL A 107 -23.57 10.54 -20.27
CA VAL A 107 -22.82 11.51 -19.45
C VAL A 107 -21.32 11.29 -19.54
N LYS A 108 -20.61 12.17 -20.25
CA LYS A 108 -19.14 12.19 -20.27
C LYS A 108 -18.59 12.47 -18.87
N ASN A 109 -17.50 11.80 -18.51
CA ASN A 109 -16.66 12.09 -17.35
C ASN A 109 -17.23 11.70 -15.96
N ARG A 110 -18.15 10.73 -15.88
CA ARG A 110 -18.61 10.22 -14.58
C ARG A 110 -17.76 9.04 -14.10
N LYS A 111 -17.25 9.18 -12.88
CA LYS A 111 -16.59 8.14 -12.09
C LYS A 111 -17.67 7.27 -11.47
N THR A 112 -17.69 5.98 -11.80
CA THR A 112 -18.79 5.07 -11.41
C THR A 112 -18.33 3.98 -10.47
N CYS A 113 -17.02 3.81 -10.31
CA CYS A 113 -16.45 2.63 -9.67
C CYS A 113 -15.99 2.99 -8.24
N MET A 114 -16.83 3.80 -7.54
CA MET A 114 -16.58 4.32 -6.19
C MET A 114 -16.34 3.23 -5.16
N ILE A 115 -17.09 2.13 -5.21
CA ILE A 115 -16.92 1.00 -4.28
C ILE A 115 -15.53 0.37 -4.39
N THR A 116 -14.97 0.34 -5.60
CA THR A 116 -13.60 -0.16 -5.82
C THR A 116 -12.58 0.81 -5.23
N ALA A 117 -12.80 2.12 -5.36
CA ALA A 117 -11.99 3.14 -4.71
C ALA A 117 -12.09 3.06 -3.18
N ASP A 118 -13.29 2.85 -2.64
CA ASP A 118 -13.54 2.68 -1.21
C ASP A 118 -12.86 1.42 -0.68
N ALA A 119 -12.92 0.31 -1.42
CA ALA A 119 -12.22 -0.93 -1.05
C ALA A 119 -10.71 -0.70 -0.95
N LEU A 120 -10.09 -0.08 -1.96
CA LEU A 120 -8.68 0.30 -1.92
C LEU A 120 -8.40 1.22 -0.72
N SER A 121 -9.21 2.24 -0.50
CA SER A 121 -9.04 3.15 0.65
C SER A 121 -9.07 2.42 1.99
N GLN A 122 -10.01 1.48 2.17
CA GLN A 122 -10.12 0.69 3.39
C GLN A 122 -8.93 -0.26 3.57
N PHE A 123 -8.41 -0.88 2.50
CA PHE A 123 -7.19 -1.68 2.60
C PHE A 123 -6.00 -0.88 3.15
N PHE A 124 -5.80 0.34 2.65
CA PHE A 124 -4.70 1.18 3.16
C PHE A 124 -4.99 1.69 4.58
N CYS A 125 -6.20 2.15 4.85
CA CYS A 125 -6.55 2.77 6.13
C CYS A 125 -6.70 1.75 7.28
N VAL A 126 -7.34 0.60 7.02
CA VAL A 126 -7.66 -0.41 8.04
C VAL A 126 -6.55 -1.46 8.14
N ASP A 127 -6.14 -2.08 7.02
CA ASP A 127 -5.16 -3.19 7.08
C ASP A 127 -3.73 -2.67 7.22
N MET A 128 -3.37 -1.64 6.46
CA MET A 128 -2.01 -1.07 6.47
C MET A 128 -1.86 0.04 7.53
N GLU A 129 -2.97 0.54 8.08
CA GLU A 129 -3.00 1.65 9.04
C GLU A 129 -2.40 2.96 8.52
N ILE A 130 -2.54 3.21 7.22
CA ILE A 130 -2.05 4.38 6.50
C ILE A 130 -3.23 5.22 6.01
N GLU A 131 -3.30 6.46 6.51
CA GLU A 131 -4.24 7.45 5.98
C GLU A 131 -3.95 7.70 4.50
N ASN A 132 -5.02 7.76 3.70
CA ASN A 132 -4.90 7.88 2.25
C ASN A 132 -6.05 8.65 1.62
N GLU A 133 -5.80 9.16 0.42
CA GLU A 133 -6.80 9.67 -0.51
C GLU A 133 -6.82 8.76 -1.73
N THR A 134 -7.91 8.01 -1.89
CA THR A 134 -8.12 7.16 -3.06
C THR A 134 -9.12 7.80 -4.02
N SER A 135 -8.78 7.83 -5.31
CA SER A 135 -9.68 8.37 -6.35
C SER A 135 -9.59 7.60 -7.66
N GLU A 136 -10.71 7.47 -8.37
CA GLU A 136 -10.75 6.95 -9.73
C GLU A 136 -10.18 8.00 -10.69
N VAL A 137 -9.16 7.64 -11.48
CA VAL A 137 -8.49 8.52 -12.46
C VAL A 137 -8.99 8.25 -13.87
N ARG A 138 -9.17 6.96 -14.21
CA ARG A 138 -9.73 6.51 -15.50
C ARG A 138 -10.86 5.52 -15.26
N CYS A 139 -11.88 5.56 -16.11
CA CYS A 139 -13.06 4.70 -16.00
C CYS A 139 -13.38 4.05 -17.35
N ALA A 140 -13.56 2.73 -17.37
CA ALA A 140 -13.96 2.00 -18.58
C ALA A 140 -15.33 2.45 -19.14
N ASN A 141 -16.19 3.04 -18.32
CA ASN A 141 -17.45 3.62 -18.78
C ASN A 141 -17.28 4.92 -19.58
N ASN A 142 -16.10 5.55 -19.53
CA ASN A 142 -15.76 6.70 -20.37
C ASN A 142 -15.10 6.29 -21.70
N GLY A 143 -15.11 5.00 -22.05
CA GLY A 143 -14.46 4.48 -23.27
C GLY A 143 -13.00 4.07 -23.09
N GLU A 144 -12.47 4.14 -21.86
CA GLU A 144 -11.14 3.65 -21.50
C GLU A 144 -11.09 2.11 -21.50
N GLY A 145 -9.90 1.53 -21.72
CA GLY A 145 -9.74 0.07 -21.75
C GLY A 145 -9.92 -0.62 -20.38
N ALA A 146 -9.67 0.10 -19.30
CA ALA A 146 -9.79 -0.38 -17.92
C ALA A 146 -10.05 0.78 -16.96
N CYS A 147 -10.34 0.47 -15.69
CA CYS A 147 -10.44 1.48 -14.64
C CYS A 147 -9.12 1.62 -13.91
N GLU A 148 -8.69 2.86 -13.71
CA GLU A 148 -7.48 3.17 -12.95
C GLU A 148 -7.82 3.99 -11.72
N PHE A 149 -7.21 3.63 -10.59
CA PHE A 149 -7.39 4.24 -9.29
C PHE A 149 -6.04 4.70 -8.77
N GLN A 150 -6.00 5.89 -8.19
CA GLN A 150 -4.81 6.43 -7.54
C GLN A 150 -5.04 6.46 -6.05
N VAL A 151 -4.12 5.84 -5.32
CA VAL A 151 -4.02 5.92 -3.86
C VAL A 151 -2.86 6.83 -3.53
N LYS A 152 -3.14 7.98 -2.91
CA LYS A 152 -2.12 8.85 -2.31
C LYS A 152 -2.07 8.61 -0.81
N MET A 153 -0.91 8.32 -0.28
CA MET A 153 -0.71 8.01 1.13
C MET A 153 -0.20 9.24 1.88
N GLN A 154 -0.59 9.37 3.14
CA GLN A 154 -0.09 10.40 4.03
C GLN A 154 1.35 10.04 4.46
N PRO A 155 2.36 10.91 4.22
CA PRO A 155 3.77 10.54 4.43
C PRO A 155 4.11 10.11 5.86
N LEU A 156 3.55 10.76 6.90
CA LEU A 156 3.89 10.44 8.29
C LEU A 156 3.47 9.00 8.67
N GLY A 157 2.30 8.55 8.21
CA GLY A 157 1.85 7.17 8.40
C GLY A 157 2.77 6.16 7.70
N CYS A 158 3.26 6.48 6.50
CA CYS A 158 4.22 5.63 5.80
C CYS A 158 5.57 5.56 6.54
N TYR A 159 6.07 6.69 7.05
CA TYR A 159 7.38 6.74 7.73
C TYR A 159 7.47 5.84 8.95
N GLN A 160 6.40 5.77 9.75
CA GLN A 160 6.34 4.86 10.91
C GLN A 160 6.51 3.38 10.54
N ILE A 161 6.16 3.02 9.31
CA ILE A 161 6.25 1.65 8.81
C ILE A 161 7.60 1.43 8.12
N ILE A 162 8.07 2.42 7.36
CA ILE A 162 9.28 2.35 6.53
C ILE A 162 10.55 2.31 7.39
N PHE A 163 10.65 3.22 8.35
CA PHE A 163 11.84 3.43 9.17
C PHE A 163 11.82 2.60 10.44
N ASP A 164 12.96 1.99 10.73
CA ASP A 164 13.18 1.26 11.98
C ASP A 164 13.84 2.17 13.04
N ASP A 165 14.11 1.58 14.20
CA ASP A 165 14.69 2.28 15.35
C ASP A 165 16.06 2.92 15.00
N VAL A 166 16.84 2.28 14.11
CA VAL A 166 18.15 2.79 13.67
C VAL A 166 17.96 4.03 12.79
N SER A 167 17.09 3.98 11.79
CA SER A 167 16.74 5.16 10.98
C SER A 167 16.22 6.32 11.84
N ASN A 168 15.37 6.03 12.82
CA ASN A 168 14.81 7.06 13.71
C ASN A 168 15.87 7.65 14.64
N MET A 169 16.80 6.83 15.15
CA MET A 169 17.96 7.29 15.93
C MET A 169 18.86 8.20 15.09
N LEU A 170 19.19 7.80 13.87
CA LEU A 170 20.00 8.60 12.95
C LEU A 170 19.35 9.96 12.67
N LEU A 171 18.05 9.97 12.37
CA LEU A 171 17.31 11.22 12.17
C LEU A 171 17.39 12.11 13.42
N LYS A 172 17.23 11.55 14.62
CA LYS A 172 17.33 12.31 15.87
C LYS A 172 18.70 12.94 16.05
N LEU A 173 19.78 12.19 15.84
CA LEU A 173 21.15 12.69 15.96
C LEU A 173 21.43 13.82 14.95
N LEU A 174 20.95 13.66 13.72
CA LEU A 174 21.04 14.69 12.68
C LEU A 174 20.27 15.97 13.05
N VAL A 175 19.10 15.84 13.70
CA VAL A 175 18.35 17.01 14.18
C VAL A 175 19.09 17.73 15.32
N GLU A 176 19.61 16.95 16.28
CA GLU A 176 20.25 17.48 17.49
C GLU A 176 21.59 18.17 17.20
N ARG A 177 22.32 17.74 16.17
CA ARG A 177 23.54 18.41 15.68
C ARG A 177 23.27 19.76 14.98
N GLY A 178 22.04 19.99 14.53
CA GLY A 178 21.60 21.27 13.97
C GLY A 178 21.85 21.42 12.46
N LYS A 179 21.13 22.34 11.83
CA LYS A 179 21.06 22.56 10.38
C LYS A 179 22.35 23.11 9.74
N ASP A 180 23.29 23.59 10.54
CA ASP A 180 24.37 24.48 10.10
C ASP A 180 25.73 23.78 9.97
N GLU A 181 25.86 22.52 10.41
CA GLU A 181 27.07 21.71 10.17
C GLU A 181 26.93 20.97 8.85
N VAL A 182 27.32 21.66 7.77
CA VAL A 182 27.59 21.04 6.46
C VAL A 182 28.92 20.29 6.56
N GLY A 183 28.90 19.14 7.21
CA GLY A 183 30.00 18.17 7.22
C GLY A 183 29.83 17.16 6.10
N ASP A 184 30.94 16.51 5.69
CA ASP A 184 30.86 15.35 4.80
C ASP A 184 29.95 14.30 5.44
N ILE A 185 29.02 13.73 4.68
CA ILE A 185 28.14 12.67 5.18
C ILE A 185 28.95 11.52 5.76
N GLU A 186 30.13 11.22 5.21
CA GLU A 186 31.00 10.16 5.70
C GLU A 186 31.54 10.47 7.11
N GLU A 187 31.77 11.75 7.43
CA GLU A 187 32.20 12.19 8.76
C GLU A 187 31.06 12.10 9.77
N ILE A 188 29.88 12.63 9.43
CA ILE A 188 28.69 12.56 10.29
C ILE A 188 28.29 11.12 10.55
N THR A 189 28.26 10.30 9.49
CA THR A 189 27.88 8.89 9.60
C THR A 189 28.94 8.11 10.39
N GLY A 190 30.24 8.33 10.11
CA GLY A 190 31.35 7.67 10.80
C GLY A 190 31.49 8.05 12.27
N GLU A 191 31.04 9.23 12.69
CA GLU A 191 30.92 9.59 14.11
C GLU A 191 29.76 8.86 14.78
N ILE A 192 28.59 8.83 14.15
CA ILE A 192 27.42 8.11 14.69
C ILE A 192 27.72 6.60 14.80
N CYS A 193 28.40 6.01 13.81
CA CYS A 193 28.88 4.64 13.85
C CYS A 193 29.78 4.36 15.06
N ARG A 194 30.73 5.26 15.34
CA ARG A 194 31.65 5.14 16.49
C ARG A 194 30.92 5.29 17.83
N GLU A 195 29.96 6.20 17.93
CA GLU A 195 29.22 6.47 19.17
C GLU A 195 28.18 5.39 19.49
N HIS A 196 27.57 4.78 18.48
CA HIS A 196 26.46 3.84 18.64
C HIS A 196 26.77 2.39 18.22
N GLY A 197 27.98 2.11 17.75
CA GLY A 197 28.42 0.77 17.37
C GLY A 197 27.72 0.21 16.12
N LEU A 198 27.35 1.08 15.18
CA LEU A 198 26.78 0.69 13.88
C LEU A 198 27.88 0.42 12.87
N GLU A 199 27.62 -0.48 11.92
CA GLU A 199 28.50 -0.68 10.77
C GLU A 199 28.36 0.50 9.78
N ASP A 200 29.48 1.00 9.26
CA ASP A 200 29.52 2.18 8.38
C ASP A 200 28.62 2.04 7.15
N GLU A 201 28.58 0.84 6.55
CA GLU A 201 27.73 0.57 5.39
C GLU A 201 26.23 0.62 5.74
N GLU A 202 25.84 0.11 6.91
CA GLU A 202 24.45 0.14 7.36
C GLU A 202 24.00 1.58 7.61
N ALA A 203 24.79 2.36 8.34
CA ALA A 203 24.46 3.74 8.64
C ALA A 203 24.37 4.60 7.36
N LEU A 204 25.31 4.43 6.42
CA LEU A 204 25.27 5.10 5.12
C LEU A 204 24.01 4.71 4.32
N PHE A 205 23.64 3.43 4.34
CA PHE A 205 22.41 2.95 3.70
C PHE A 205 21.18 3.63 4.31
N LYS A 206 21.08 3.72 5.64
CA LYS A 206 19.95 4.35 6.34
C LYS A 206 19.87 5.84 6.07
N VAL A 207 20.99 6.56 6.04
CA VAL A 207 20.99 8.00 5.71
C VAL A 207 20.56 8.24 4.27
N ARG A 208 21.00 7.39 3.32
CA ARG A 208 20.49 7.43 1.94
C ARG A 208 18.99 7.20 1.88
N GLU A 209 18.46 6.28 2.70
CA GLU A 209 17.03 6.03 2.80
C GLU A 209 16.27 7.26 3.32
N LEU A 210 16.76 7.92 4.38
CA LEU A 210 16.18 9.16 4.91
C LEU A 210 16.12 10.27 3.83
N ARG A 211 17.19 10.41 3.03
CA ARG A 211 17.23 11.33 1.89
C ARG A 211 16.25 10.92 0.80
N GLU A 212 16.23 9.64 0.43
CA GLU A 212 15.34 9.11 -0.60
C GLU A 212 13.88 9.45 -0.26
N TYR A 213 13.51 9.35 1.00
CA TYR A 213 12.17 9.66 1.48
C TYR A 213 11.94 11.14 1.84
N MET A 214 12.84 12.03 1.41
CA MET A 214 12.75 13.50 1.53
C MET A 214 12.77 14.02 2.97
N LEU A 215 13.26 13.23 3.92
CA LEU A 215 13.52 13.72 5.29
C LEU A 215 14.81 14.54 5.35
N LEU A 216 15.76 14.23 4.46
CA LEU A 216 16.98 14.99 4.21
C LEU A 216 16.97 15.53 2.78
N ASP A 217 17.61 16.67 2.55
CA ASP A 217 17.77 17.27 1.23
C ASP A 217 18.99 16.70 0.47
N GLU A 218 19.34 17.32 -0.66
CA GLU A 218 20.48 16.88 -1.48
C GLU A 218 21.84 17.06 -0.79
N ASN A 219 21.93 17.97 0.17
CA ASN A 219 23.10 18.22 1.00
C ASN A 219 23.05 17.46 2.33
N TYR A 220 22.09 16.54 2.48
CA TYR A 220 21.81 15.79 3.71
C TYR A 220 21.39 16.65 4.91
N SER A 221 20.96 17.89 4.67
CA SER A 221 20.38 18.74 5.69
C SER A 221 18.92 18.36 5.94
N ILE A 222 18.46 18.52 7.18
CA ILE A 222 17.09 18.15 7.54
C ILE A 222 16.05 19.06 6.86
N THR A 223 15.05 18.44 6.22
CA THR A 223 13.95 19.16 5.59
C THR A 223 12.86 19.49 6.60
N ASN A 224 11.91 20.37 6.23
CA ASN A 224 10.71 20.62 7.05
C ASN A 224 9.90 19.34 7.31
N LEU A 225 9.93 18.39 6.37
CA LEU A 225 9.29 17.09 6.52
C LEU A 225 10.04 16.20 7.51
N GLY A 226 11.39 16.22 7.45
CA GLY A 226 12.28 15.63 8.44
C GLY A 226 12.00 16.12 9.86
N GLU A 227 11.93 17.44 10.05
CA GLU A 227 11.62 18.04 11.36
C GLU A 227 10.23 17.66 11.87
N THR A 228 9.24 17.66 10.98
CA THR A 228 7.85 17.30 11.32
C THR A 228 7.78 15.84 11.75
N TYR A 229 8.43 14.94 11.00
CA TYR A 229 8.50 13.54 11.37
C TYR A 229 9.30 13.33 12.66
N TYR A 230 10.41 14.04 12.87
CA TYR A 230 11.17 14.02 14.13
C TYR A 230 10.31 14.37 15.36
N LYS A 231 9.47 15.42 15.26
CA LYS A 231 8.53 15.78 16.33
C LYS A 231 7.49 14.68 16.56
N TYR A 232 7.07 14.03 15.49
CA TYR A 232 6.09 12.94 15.53
C TYR A 232 6.65 11.64 16.14
N ILE A 233 7.89 11.25 15.85
CA ILE A 233 8.49 10.03 16.43
C ILE A 233 8.75 10.14 17.94
N ASN A 234 8.88 11.35 18.46
CA ASN A 234 9.01 11.59 19.90
C ASN A 234 7.63 11.67 20.60
N SER A 235 6.53 11.49 19.87
CA SER A 235 5.18 11.45 20.42
C SER A 235 4.87 10.08 21.05
N PRO A 236 4.12 10.01 22.16
CA PRO A 236 3.63 8.74 22.71
C PRO A 236 2.68 7.97 21.77
N LEU A 237 2.28 8.58 20.65
CA LEU A 237 1.40 7.98 19.63
C LEU A 237 2.14 7.08 18.63
N VAL A 238 3.46 6.94 18.72
CA VAL A 238 4.21 6.03 17.85
C VAL A 238 3.83 4.59 18.12
N LYS A 239 3.30 3.94 17.09
CA LYS A 239 2.90 2.54 17.12
C LYS A 239 4.14 1.64 16.99
N LYS A 240 4.17 0.55 17.75
CA LYS A 240 5.24 -0.46 17.69
C LYS A 240 4.88 -1.56 16.69
N GLU A 241 5.90 -2.21 16.13
CA GLU A 241 5.74 -3.31 15.18
C GLU A 241 4.87 -4.43 15.77
N LYS A 242 3.79 -4.77 15.07
CA LYS A 242 2.82 -5.78 15.50
C LYS A 242 3.25 -7.15 15.00
N LYS A 243 3.42 -8.12 15.90
CA LYS A 243 3.45 -9.54 15.55
C LYS A 243 2.01 -10.00 15.31
N ILE A 244 1.69 -10.25 14.06
CA ILE A 244 0.39 -10.71 13.62
C ILE A 244 0.61 -12.12 13.08
N ASP A 245 -0.21 -13.10 13.46
CA ASP A 245 -0.19 -14.42 12.83
C ASP A 245 -1.38 -14.56 11.86
N PRO A 246 -1.24 -15.36 10.78
CA PRO A 246 -1.85 -14.96 9.51
C PRO A 246 -3.16 -15.65 9.13
N PRO A 247 -3.81 -15.14 8.07
CA PRO A 247 -4.03 -15.93 6.86
C PRO A 247 -3.01 -15.65 5.73
N TRP A 248 -2.24 -14.55 5.82
CA TRP A 248 -1.18 -14.14 4.87
C TRP A 248 0.12 -14.98 4.88
N LEU A 249 0.32 -15.91 5.84
CA LEU A 249 1.54 -16.73 5.97
C LEU A 249 1.71 -17.62 4.74
N ASN A 250 0.59 -18.19 4.31
CA ASN A 250 0.53 -19.16 3.24
C ASN A 250 1.00 -18.52 1.93
N LEU A 251 0.64 -17.26 1.68
CA LEU A 251 1.11 -16.50 0.51
C LEU A 251 2.56 -16.04 0.65
N LYS A 252 3.03 -15.72 1.86
CA LYS A 252 4.46 -15.45 2.12
C LYS A 252 5.31 -16.69 1.86
N ILE A 253 4.87 -17.86 2.29
CA ILE A 253 5.52 -19.14 2.02
C ILE A 253 5.57 -19.40 0.51
N ILE A 254 4.45 -19.17 -0.22
CA ILE A 254 4.43 -19.29 -1.68
C ILE A 254 5.40 -18.33 -2.34
N SER A 255 5.35 -17.04 -2.02
CA SER A 255 6.18 -16.02 -2.65
C SER A 255 7.68 -16.28 -2.40
N ASN A 256 8.06 -16.61 -1.16
CA ASN A 256 9.44 -17.00 -0.84
C ASN A 256 9.87 -18.27 -1.61
N ASN A 257 9.01 -19.28 -1.69
CA ASN A 257 9.32 -20.50 -2.44
C ASN A 257 9.40 -20.26 -3.95
N ILE A 258 8.66 -19.28 -4.50
CA ILE A 258 8.77 -18.86 -5.92
C ILE A 258 10.10 -18.14 -6.14
N ALA A 259 10.49 -17.24 -5.25
CA ALA A 259 11.76 -16.52 -5.32
C ALA A 259 12.96 -17.48 -5.22
N ASP A 260 12.86 -18.53 -4.40
CA ASP A 260 13.94 -19.50 -4.14
C ASP A 260 13.96 -20.70 -5.08
N SER A 261 13.11 -20.76 -6.11
CA SER A 261 13.01 -21.95 -6.95
C SER A 261 13.09 -21.71 -8.46
N ALA A 262 13.72 -22.67 -9.14
CA ALA A 262 13.96 -22.63 -10.58
C ALA A 262 12.67 -22.77 -11.43
N SER A 263 11.53 -23.12 -10.83
CA SER A 263 10.23 -23.14 -11.52
C SER A 263 9.03 -23.03 -10.56
N PHE A 264 7.96 -22.39 -11.06
CA PHE A 264 6.68 -22.18 -10.38
C PHE A 264 6.05 -23.48 -9.84
N ALA A 265 6.16 -24.58 -10.59
CA ALA A 265 5.61 -25.88 -10.17
C ALA A 265 6.33 -26.43 -8.93
N SER A 266 7.64 -26.19 -8.81
CA SER A 266 8.41 -26.61 -7.63
C SER A 266 8.14 -25.70 -6.42
N ALA A 267 7.94 -24.40 -6.66
CA ALA A 267 7.55 -23.44 -5.64
C ALA A 267 6.19 -23.79 -5.01
N PHE A 268 5.21 -24.11 -5.86
CA PHE A 268 3.87 -24.46 -5.45
C PHE A 268 3.84 -25.76 -4.65
N SER A 269 4.56 -26.79 -5.11
CA SER A 269 4.64 -28.09 -4.42
C SER A 269 5.28 -27.98 -3.03
N LYS A 270 6.37 -27.21 -2.90
CA LYS A 270 7.01 -26.93 -1.59
C LYS A 270 6.08 -26.17 -0.66
N SER A 271 5.33 -25.21 -1.20
CA SER A 271 4.39 -24.40 -0.41
C SER A 271 3.19 -25.22 0.07
N ALA A 272 2.64 -26.06 -0.79
CA ALA A 272 1.52 -26.96 -0.46
C ALA A 272 1.88 -27.94 0.67
N SER A 273 3.11 -28.47 0.68
CA SER A 273 3.56 -29.34 1.78
C SER A 273 3.62 -28.62 3.13
N LYS A 274 4.16 -27.39 3.16
CA LYS A 274 4.26 -26.58 4.39
C LYS A 274 2.91 -26.06 4.89
N MET A 275 1.96 -25.79 4.00
CA MET A 275 0.60 -25.37 4.39
C MET A 275 -0.14 -26.48 5.13
N LYS A 276 0.04 -27.73 4.68
CA LYS A 276 -0.58 -28.89 5.31
C LYS A 276 -0.09 -29.10 6.74
N ASP A 277 1.20 -28.89 6.99
CA ASP A 277 1.81 -28.97 8.32
C ASP A 277 1.33 -27.85 9.29
N LEU A 278 0.84 -26.73 8.75
CA LEU A 278 0.31 -25.60 9.52
C LEU A 278 -1.18 -25.75 9.83
N GLU A 279 -1.94 -26.45 9.00
CA GLU A 279 -3.36 -26.80 9.25
C GLU A 279 -3.51 -27.95 10.26
N GLU A 280 -2.46 -28.75 10.46
CA GLU A 280 -2.42 -29.88 11.41
C GLU A 280 -1.88 -29.49 12.82
N ARG A 281 -1.69 -28.19 13.08
CA ARG A 281 -1.25 -27.62 14.38
C ARG A 281 -2.31 -26.73 15.00
#